data_AF-A0A522ZD40-F1
#
_entry.id   AF-A0A522ZD40-F1
#
_cell.length_a   1.000
_cell.length_b   1.000
_cell.length_c   1.000
_cell.angle_alpha   90.00
_cell.angle_beta   90.00
_cell.angle_gamma   90.00
#
_symmetry.space_group_name_H-M   'P 1'
#
loop_
_entity.id
_entity.type
_entity.pdbx_description
1 polymer ?
#
loop_
_entity_poly.entity_id
_entity_poly.type
_entity_poly.pdbx_seq_one_letter_code
_entity_poly.pdbx_strand_id
1 'polypeptide(L)'
;MVRALASFLALLVLPLAAATAQTTLKKEDAEKMVIGLYAISVAVDTCDLDMTKDQETRLEFWIEWAEKQLDIADRKLDKTYDTMEREAEKNKKDFCEKMMPIATQALKELPPAM
;
A
#
# COMPACT_ATOMS: atom_id res chain seq x y z
N MET A 1 -13.80 -26.78 41.86
CA MET A 1 -13.05 -25.63 42.41
C MET A 1 -11.58 -25.95 42.12
N VAL A 2 -10.75 -25.24 41.36
CA VAL A 2 -10.48 -23.80 41.15
C VAL A 2 -9.75 -23.69 39.78
N ARG A 3 -10.34 -23.04 38.76
CA ARG A 3 -9.92 -21.78 38.10
C ARG A 3 -8.42 -21.38 38.18
N ALA A 4 -7.74 -21.40 37.02
CA ALA A 4 -6.76 -20.40 36.56
C ALA A 4 -6.47 -20.68 35.06
N LEU A 5 -6.94 -19.87 34.09
CA LEU A 5 -6.47 -18.56 33.61
C LEU A 5 -5.20 -18.61 32.74
N ALA A 6 -5.32 -17.96 31.58
CA ALA A 6 -4.30 -17.57 30.59
C ALA A 6 -3.75 -18.73 29.73
N SER A 7 -3.74 -18.68 28.40
CA SER A 7 -3.57 -17.51 27.54
C SER A 7 -4.38 -17.66 26.26
N PHE A 8 -5.15 -16.61 25.96
CA PHE A 8 -5.64 -16.32 24.63
C PHE A 8 -4.43 -16.13 23.71
N LEU A 9 -4.00 -17.18 23.01
CA LEU A 9 -3.37 -17.01 21.70
C LEU A 9 -4.48 -16.62 20.74
N ALA A 10 -4.82 -15.33 20.75
CA ALA A 10 -5.54 -14.70 19.66
C ALA A 10 -4.61 -14.76 18.44
N LEU A 11 -4.75 -15.86 17.71
CA LEU A 11 -4.39 -15.98 16.31
C LEU A 11 -4.97 -14.76 15.58
N LEU A 12 -4.14 -13.75 15.34
CA LEU A 12 -4.34 -12.73 14.31
C LEU A 12 -4.21 -13.41 12.95
N VAL A 13 -5.17 -14.28 12.65
CA VAL A 13 -5.45 -14.69 11.27
C VAL A 13 -6.11 -13.47 10.66
N LEU A 14 -5.36 -12.71 9.87
CA LEU A 14 -5.95 -11.79 8.91
C LEU A 14 -6.97 -12.59 8.10
N PRO A 15 -8.26 -12.23 8.10
CA PRO A 15 -9.22 -12.88 7.23
C PRO A 15 -9.01 -12.32 5.82
N LEU A 16 -8.00 -12.83 5.10
CA LEU A 16 -7.87 -12.69 3.65
C LEU A 16 -8.73 -13.74 2.91
N ALA A 17 -9.85 -14.12 3.50
CA ALA A 17 -10.79 -15.10 2.95
C ALA A 17 -12.20 -14.52 2.93
N ALA A 18 -12.37 -13.43 2.19
CA ALA A 18 -13.67 -12.95 1.73
C ALA A 18 -13.49 -12.18 0.41
N ALA A 19 -12.88 -12.82 -0.58
CA ALA A 19 -12.94 -12.39 -1.98
C ALA A 19 -14.32 -12.70 -2.59
N THR A 20 -15.40 -12.28 -1.91
CA THR A 20 -16.79 -12.34 -2.40
C THR A 20 -17.63 -11.28 -1.69
N ALA A 21 -17.51 -10.02 -2.11
CA ALA A 21 -18.58 -9.03 -1.96
C ALA A 21 -18.25 -7.84 -2.86
N GLN A 22 -19.10 -7.58 -3.84
CA GLN A 22 -19.25 -6.27 -4.45
C GLN A 22 -19.57 -5.27 -3.33
N THR A 23 -18.54 -4.74 -2.69
CA THR A 23 -18.64 -3.53 -1.91
C THR A 23 -18.25 -2.44 -2.88
N THR A 24 -19.20 -1.55 -3.19
CA THR A 24 -18.90 -0.28 -3.83
C THR A 24 -17.78 0.35 -3.02
N LEU A 25 -16.57 0.34 -3.56
CA LEU A 25 -15.39 0.82 -2.85
C LEU A 25 -15.66 2.29 -2.55
N LYS A 26 -15.74 2.65 -1.26
CA LYS A 26 -16.06 4.02 -0.90
C LYS A 26 -14.92 4.90 -1.42
N LYS A 27 -15.26 6.06 -1.97
CA LYS A 27 -14.27 7.01 -2.51
C LYS A 27 -13.11 7.26 -1.55
N GLU A 28 -13.39 7.42 -0.26
CA GLU A 28 -12.36 7.59 0.77
C GLU A 28 -11.41 6.40 0.93
N ASP A 29 -11.93 5.18 0.77
CA ASP A 29 -11.13 3.95 0.86
C ASP A 29 -10.27 3.77 -0.40
N ALA A 30 -10.81 4.14 -1.56
CA ALA A 30 -10.06 4.19 -2.81
C ALA A 30 -8.95 5.27 -2.77
N GLU A 31 -9.24 6.47 -2.23
CA GLU A 31 -8.26 7.55 -2.07
C GLU A 31 -7.10 7.11 -1.18
N LYS A 32 -7.39 6.45 -0.05
CA LYS A 32 -6.35 5.89 0.84
C LYS A 32 -5.53 4.81 0.14
N MET A 33 -6.17 3.97 -0.67
CA MET A 33 -5.49 2.92 -1.43
C MET A 33 -4.51 3.53 -2.44
N VAL A 34 -4.94 4.50 -3.26
CA VAL A 34 -4.06 5.20 -4.22
C VAL A 34 -2.89 5.88 -3.51
N ILE A 35 -3.15 6.63 -2.43
CA ILE A 35 -2.09 7.29 -1.66
C ILE A 35 -1.10 6.28 -1.09
N GLY A 36 -1.59 5.14 -0.60
CA GLY A 36 -0.75 4.06 -0.09
C GLY A 36 0.15 3.45 -1.17
N LEU A 37 -0.40 3.19 -2.36
CA LEU A 37 0.35 2.65 -3.49
C LEU A 37 1.40 3.64 -4.01
N TYR A 38 1.08 4.93 -4.08
CA TYR A 38 2.08 5.96 -4.40
C TYR A 38 3.15 6.09 -3.33
N ALA A 39 2.81 5.98 -2.05
CA ALA A 39 3.82 5.99 -0.99
C ALA A 39 4.82 4.83 -1.18
N ILE A 40 4.35 3.67 -1.64
CA ILE A 40 5.20 2.53 -1.98
C ILE A 40 6.04 2.86 -3.22
N SER A 41 5.46 3.42 -4.28
CA SER A 41 6.18 3.86 -5.49
C SER A 41 7.30 4.85 -5.17
N VAL A 42 6.99 5.90 -4.41
CA VAL A 42 7.98 6.90 -3.96
C VAL A 42 9.05 6.24 -3.09
N ALA A 43 8.70 5.27 -2.24
CA ALA A 43 9.68 4.54 -1.45
C ALA A 43 10.60 3.67 -2.32
N VAL A 44 10.09 3.08 -3.39
CA VAL A 44 10.89 2.29 -4.33
C VAL A 44 11.90 3.19 -5.03
N ASP A 45 11.44 4.32 -5.57
CA ASP A 45 12.29 5.27 -6.30
C ASP A 45 13.27 6.00 -5.38
N THR A 46 12.78 6.55 -4.26
CA THR A 46 13.59 7.38 -3.36
C THR A 46 14.59 6.55 -2.57
N CYS A 47 14.25 5.31 -2.21
CA CYS A 47 15.09 4.46 -1.36
C CYS A 47 15.86 3.39 -2.12
N ASP A 48 15.82 3.42 -3.45
CA ASP A 48 16.50 2.45 -4.32
C ASP A 48 16.12 1.00 -3.94
N LEU A 49 14.83 0.76 -3.72
CA LEU A 49 14.35 -0.54 -3.28
C LEU A 49 14.30 -1.50 -4.48
N ASP A 50 15.10 -2.55 -4.43
CA ASP A 50 15.09 -3.57 -5.49
C ASP A 50 13.71 -4.24 -5.59
N MET A 51 13.13 -4.13 -6.78
CA MET A 51 11.88 -4.78 -7.15
C MET A 51 12.07 -5.75 -8.29
N THR A 52 11.34 -6.86 -8.23
CA THR A 52 11.21 -7.74 -9.39
C THR A 52 10.24 -7.13 -10.41
N LYS A 53 10.40 -7.49 -11.68
CA LYS A 53 9.49 -7.04 -12.76
C LYS A 53 8.02 -7.39 -12.50
N ASP A 54 7.76 -8.52 -11.83
CA ASP A 54 6.40 -8.91 -11.44
C ASP A 54 5.81 -7.95 -10.41
N GLN A 55 6.60 -7.57 -9.40
CA GLN A 55 6.19 -6.60 -8.39
C GLN A 55 5.95 -5.21 -8.99
N GLU A 56 6.79 -4.81 -9.95
CA GLU A 56 6.64 -3.55 -10.70
C GLU A 56 5.33 -3.54 -11.47
N THR A 57 5.10 -4.56 -12.28
CA THR A 57 3.87 -4.71 -13.07
C THR A 57 2.62 -4.73 -12.17
N ARG A 58 2.69 -5.39 -11.01
CA ARG A 58 1.57 -5.43 -10.05
C ARG A 58 1.33 -4.08 -9.40
N LEU A 59 2.39 -3.38 -8.99
CA LEU A 59 2.28 -2.06 -8.38
C LEU A 59 1.64 -1.07 -9.36
N GLU A 60 2.13 -1.02 -10.60
CA GLU A 60 1.58 -0.18 -11.67
C GLU A 60 0.10 -0.50 -11.95
N PHE A 61 -0.24 -1.79 -12.10
CA PHE A 61 -1.62 -2.22 -12.32
C PHE A 61 -2.55 -1.74 -11.21
N TRP A 62 -2.15 -1.90 -9.95
CA TRP A 62 -3.00 -1.50 -8.82
C TRP A 62 -3.12 0.02 -8.67
N ILE A 63 -2.07 0.77 -9.03
CA ILE A 63 -2.12 2.24 -9.11
C ILE A 63 -3.16 2.65 -10.17
N GLU A 64 -3.01 2.17 -11.41
CA GLU A 64 -3.95 2.50 -12.50
C GLU A 64 -5.39 2.09 -12.19
N TRP A 65 -5.56 0.90 -11.59
CA TRP A 65 -6.87 0.40 -11.22
C TRP A 65 -7.53 1.32 -10.19
N ALA A 66 -6.79 1.73 -9.17
CA ALA A 66 -7.30 2.55 -8.09
C ALA A 66 -7.55 4.00 -8.54
N GLU A 67 -6.73 4.54 -9.46
CA GLU A 67 -7.00 5.80 -10.16
C GLU A 67 -8.33 5.77 -10.91
N LYS A 68 -8.58 4.70 -11.69
CA LYS A 68 -9.84 4.50 -12.43
C LYS A 68 -11.05 4.41 -11.51
N GLN A 69 -10.93 3.82 -10.31
CA GLN A 69 -12.03 3.77 -9.34
C GLN A 69 -12.43 5.15 -8.79
N LEU A 70 -11.49 6.09 -8.77
CA LEU A 70 -11.69 7.40 -8.15
C LEU A 70 -12.17 8.48 -9.10
N ASP A 71 -12.12 8.24 -10.41
CA ASP A 71 -12.39 9.25 -11.45
C ASP A 71 -11.65 10.56 -11.16
N ILE A 72 -10.41 10.45 -10.66
CA ILE A 72 -9.58 11.62 -10.34
C ILE A 72 -8.85 12.01 -11.62
N ALA A 73 -8.92 13.30 -11.96
CA ALA A 73 -8.07 13.86 -12.99
C ALA A 73 -6.59 13.72 -12.59
N ASP A 74 -5.80 13.08 -13.45
CA ASP A 74 -4.34 12.82 -13.31
C ASP A 74 -3.60 13.94 -12.58
N ARG A 75 -3.89 15.19 -12.97
CA ARG A 75 -3.29 16.42 -12.42
C ARG A 75 -3.37 16.62 -10.89
N LYS A 76 -4.40 16.09 -10.20
CA LYS A 76 -4.52 16.22 -8.73
C LYS A 76 -3.66 15.18 -8.02
N LEU A 77 -3.53 13.99 -8.60
CA LEU A 77 -2.68 12.93 -8.09
C LEU A 77 -1.21 13.26 -8.35
N ASP A 78 -0.87 13.79 -9.53
CA ASP A 78 0.48 14.29 -9.84
C ASP A 78 1.01 15.24 -8.77
N LYS A 79 0.21 16.24 -8.36
CA LYS A 79 0.62 17.17 -7.30
C LYS A 79 0.83 16.48 -5.96
N THR A 80 0.04 15.45 -5.67
CA THR A 80 0.17 14.68 -4.44
C THR A 80 1.45 13.87 -4.47
N TYR A 81 1.72 13.21 -5.60
CA TYR A 81 2.96 12.47 -5.86
C TYR A 81 4.19 13.37 -5.75
N ASP A 82 4.23 14.49 -6.48
CA ASP A 82 5.30 15.49 -6.45
C ASP A 82 5.58 15.99 -5.03
N THR A 83 4.52 16.18 -4.24
CA THR A 83 4.67 16.64 -2.85
C THR A 83 5.25 15.54 -1.98
N MET A 84 4.78 14.30 -2.12
CA MET A 84 5.29 13.15 -1.36
C MET A 84 6.75 12.88 -1.69
N GLU A 85 7.14 12.92 -2.97
CA GLU A 85 8.51 12.76 -3.42
C GLU A 85 9.41 13.85 -2.83
N ARG A 86 9.03 15.13 -2.94
CA ARG A 86 9.83 16.23 -2.36
C ARG A 86 9.99 16.13 -0.84
N GLU A 87 8.94 15.73 -0.12
CA GLU A 87 9.02 15.53 1.33
C GLU A 87 9.88 14.32 1.70
N ALA A 88 9.80 13.24 0.90
CA ALA A 88 10.64 12.07 1.03
C ALA A 88 12.12 12.43 0.81
N GLU A 89 12.45 13.19 -0.23
CA GLU A 89 13.82 13.63 -0.52
C GLU A 89 14.42 14.49 0.59
N LYS A 90 13.65 15.44 1.15
CA LYS A 90 14.11 16.32 2.24
C LYS A 90 14.59 15.55 3.46
N ASN A 91 13.95 14.43 3.77
CA ASN A 91 14.28 13.56 4.90
C ASN A 91 14.53 12.11 4.45
N LYS A 92 15.27 11.93 3.33
CA LYS A 92 15.44 10.63 2.66
C LYS A 92 15.82 9.51 3.64
N LYS A 93 16.74 9.77 4.56
CA LYS A 93 17.18 8.76 5.55
C LYS A 93 16.02 8.26 6.42
N ASP A 94 15.33 9.18 7.11
CA ASP A 94 14.24 8.84 8.02
C ASP A 94 13.04 8.26 7.28
N PHE A 95 12.78 8.76 6.06
CA PHE A 95 11.76 8.23 5.18
C PHE A 95 12.07 6.77 4.81
N CYS A 96 13.27 6.47 4.34
CA CYS A 96 13.67 5.13 3.94
C CYS A 96 13.73 4.15 5.11
N GLU A 97 14.25 4.56 6.28
CA GLU A 97 14.26 3.70 7.48
C GLU A 97 12.84 3.23 7.88
N LYS A 98 11.82 4.06 7.66
CA LYS A 98 10.42 3.74 7.96
C LYS A 98 9.72 3.01 6.82
N MET A 99 9.92 3.46 5.59
CA MET A 99 9.13 3.02 4.44
C MET A 99 9.67 1.74 3.79
N MET A 100 10.99 1.49 3.81
CA MET A 100 11.55 0.28 3.23
C MET A 100 10.92 -1.03 3.73
N PRO A 101 10.75 -1.27 5.06
CA PRO A 101 10.11 -2.51 5.52
C PRO A 101 8.63 -2.59 5.12
N ILE A 102 7.93 -1.46 5.13
CA ILE A 102 6.51 -1.38 4.74
C ILE A 102 6.36 -1.66 3.24
N ALA A 103 7.14 -1.00 2.40
CA ALA A 103 7.16 -1.18 0.96
C ALA A 103 7.53 -2.62 0.59
N THR A 104 8.58 -3.18 1.21
CA THR A 104 8.98 -4.58 0.97
C THR A 104 7.86 -5.57 1.28
N GLN A 105 7.15 -5.35 2.38
CA GLN A 105 6.03 -6.21 2.77
C GLN A 105 4.84 -6.02 1.84
N ALA A 106 4.46 -4.79 1.55
CA ALA A 106 3.35 -4.47 0.66
C ALA A 106 3.57 -5.06 -0.75
N LEU A 107 4.78 -4.97 -1.31
CA LEU A 107 5.12 -5.55 -2.61
C LEU A 107 4.98 -7.08 -2.65
N LYS A 108 5.17 -7.76 -1.52
CA LYS A 108 4.94 -9.21 -1.41
C LYS A 108 3.46 -9.53 -1.29
N GLU A 109 2.71 -8.69 -0.59
CA GLU A 109 1.29 -8.88 -0.29
C GLU A 109 0.33 -8.32 -1.35
N LEU A 110 0.83 -7.53 -2.32
CA LEU A 110 0.02 -7.01 -3.42
C LEU A 110 -0.75 -8.17 -4.06
N PRO A 111 -2.01 -8.02 -4.47
CA PRO A 111 -2.63 -9.09 -5.24
C PRO A 111 -1.93 -9.26 -6.61
N PRO A 112 -2.01 -10.44 -7.25
CA PRO A 112 -1.60 -10.56 -8.64
C PRO A 112 -2.43 -9.61 -9.52
N ALA A 113 -1.82 -9.07 -10.57
CA ALA A 113 -2.53 -8.31 -11.60
C ALA A 113 -3.54 -9.27 -12.28
N MET A 114 -4.79 -8.83 -12.41
CA MET A 114 -5.89 -9.65 -12.97
C MET A 114 -5.89 -9.67 -14.49
#